data_AF-A0A521I5W5-F1
#
_entry.id   AF-A0A521I5W5-F1
#
_cell.length_a   1.000
_cell.length_b   1.000
_cell.length_c   1.000
_cell.angle_alpha   90.00
_cell.angle_beta   90.00
_cell.angle_gamma   90.00
#
_symmetry.space_group_name_H-M   'P 1'
#
loop_
_entity.id
_entity.type
_entity.pdbx_description
1 polymer ?
#
loop_
_entity_poly.entity_id
_entity_poly.type
_entity_poly.pdbx_seq_one_letter_code
_entity_poly.pdbx_strand_id
1 'polypeptide(L)' 'MNEVSEPFQAGQSPTTAIGYVNRNRQRCDGHRGLAGNDHAQRAYALYCLDCGHTYGANGSDIFQRRCPNCQRGAPGIPY' A
#
# COMPACT_ATOMS: atom_id res chain seq x y z
N MET A 1 15.13 -22.92 8.43
CA MET A 1 14.46 -22.15 7.37
C MET A 1 12.97 -22.36 7.51
N ASN A 2 12.22 -21.29 7.78
CA ASN A 2 10.84 -21.05 7.32
C ASN A 2 10.32 -19.81 8.04
N GLU A 3 10.65 -18.63 7.52
CA GLU A 3 9.86 -17.42 7.77
C GLU A 3 8.56 -17.56 6.97
N VAL A 4 7.52 -18.09 7.60
CA VAL A 4 6.16 -17.84 7.16
C VAL A 4 5.86 -16.37 7.46
N SER A 5 6.26 -15.49 6.55
CA SER A 5 5.86 -14.10 6.63
C SER A 5 4.33 -14.04 6.51
N GLU A 6 3.67 -13.53 7.54
CA GLU A 6 2.20 -13.42 7.61
C GLU A 6 1.59 -12.97 6.27
N PRO A 7 0.52 -13.62 5.80
CA PRO A 7 -0.11 -13.24 4.54
C PRO A 7 -0.63 -11.80 4.63
N PHE A 8 -0.54 -11.07 3.53
CA PHE A 8 -1.16 -9.74 3.45
C PHE A 8 -2.67 -9.84 3.69
N GLN A 9 -3.18 -8.92 4.50
CA GLN A 9 -4.59 -8.81 4.86
C GLN A 9 -5.23 -7.63 4.14
N ALA A 10 -6.47 -7.81 3.68
CA ALA A 10 -7.28 -6.71 3.15
C ALA A 10 -7.77 -5.80 4.27
N GLY A 11 -7.91 -4.51 3.97
CA GLY A 11 -8.61 -3.58 4.84
C GLY A 11 -10.13 -3.71 4.72
N GLN A 12 -10.85 -3.01 5.60
CA GLN A 12 -12.31 -3.04 5.66
C GLN A 12 -12.99 -2.06 4.70
N SER A 13 -12.23 -1.23 3.98
CA SER A 13 -12.75 -0.22 3.06
C SER A 13 -12.51 -0.62 1.60
N PRO A 14 -13.31 -0.15 0.64
CA PRO A 14 -13.11 -0.48 -0.78
C PRO A 14 -11.72 -0.11 -1.31
N THR A 15 -11.13 0.98 -0.82
CA THR A 15 -9.81 1.48 -1.25
C THR A 15 -8.65 0.72 -0.61
N THR A 16 -8.91 -0.09 0.41
CA THR A 16 -7.92 -0.90 1.13
C THR A 16 -8.09 -2.41 0.87
N ALA A 17 -9.05 -2.79 0.03
CA ALA A 17 -9.21 -4.14 -0.46
C ALA A 17 -8.00 -4.56 -1.31
N ILE A 18 -7.57 -5.82 -1.16
CA ILE A 18 -6.53 -6.40 -2.03
C ILE A 18 -7.05 -6.40 -3.47
N GLY A 19 -6.21 -5.91 -4.39
CA GLY A 19 -6.55 -5.76 -5.81
C GLY A 19 -7.19 -4.41 -6.17
N TYR A 20 -7.54 -3.56 -5.21
CA TYR A 20 -8.01 -2.19 -5.51
C TYR A 20 -6.93 -1.43 -6.28
N VAL A 21 -7.29 -0.86 -7.44
CA VAL A 21 -6.40 0.00 -8.23
C VAL A 21 -6.92 1.42 -8.19
N ASN A 22 -6.08 2.35 -7.72
CA ASN A 22 -6.44 3.76 -7.66
C ASN A 22 -6.32 4.45 -9.04
N ARG A 23 -6.71 5.73 -9.11
CA ARG A 23 -6.65 6.53 -10.35
C ARG A 23 -5.26 6.77 -10.92
N ASN A 24 -4.19 6.60 -10.12
CA ASN A 24 -2.81 6.74 -10.61
C ASN A 24 -2.13 5.37 -10.83
N ARG A 25 -2.90 4.27 -10.91
CA ARG A 25 -2.41 2.92 -11.25
C ARG A 25 -1.54 2.27 -10.17
N GLN A 26 -1.87 2.50 -8.91
CA GLN A 26 -1.31 1.74 -7.78
C GLN A 26 -2.33 0.69 -7.37
N ARG A 27 -1.89 -0.57 -7.36
CA ARG A 27 -2.68 -1.67 -6.79
C ARG A 27 -2.38 -1.81 -5.31
N CYS A 28 -3.42 -1.94 -4.49
CA CYS A 28 -3.30 -2.33 -3.09
C CYS A 28 -3.07 -3.85 -2.99
N ASP A 29 -1.95 -4.25 -2.39
CA ASP A 29 -1.62 -5.66 -2.16
C ASP A 29 -1.89 -6.08 -0.69
N GLY A 30 -2.45 -5.18 0.13
CA GLY A 30 -2.86 -5.43 1.54
C GLY A 30 -1.87 -4.90 2.58
N HIS A 31 -2.04 -5.26 3.84
CA HIS A 31 -1.13 -4.89 4.95
C HIS A 31 -0.69 -6.11 5.78
N ARG A 32 0.36 -5.96 6.60
CA ARG A 32 0.78 -6.98 7.59
C ARG A 32 0.43 -6.64 9.04
N GLY A 33 -0.40 -5.61 9.24
CA GLY A 33 -0.82 -5.15 10.58
C GLY A 33 0.14 -4.13 11.18
N LEU A 34 1.18 -3.73 10.45
CA LEU A 34 2.09 -2.66 10.84
C LEU A 34 1.35 -1.32 10.92
N ALA A 35 1.69 -0.55 11.95
CA ALA A 35 1.17 0.80 12.12
C ALA A 35 1.67 1.71 10.99
N GLY A 36 0.77 2.50 10.45
CA GLY A 36 1.10 3.63 9.60
C GLY A 36 1.67 4.79 10.42
N ASN A 37 1.99 5.90 9.75
CA ASN A 37 2.44 7.13 10.41
C ASN A 37 1.33 8.17 10.58
N ASP A 38 0.07 7.77 10.33
CA ASP A 38 -1.14 8.56 10.54
C ASP A 38 -2.05 7.89 11.60
N HIS A 39 -2.94 8.67 12.20
CA HIS A 39 -3.75 8.26 13.35
C HIS A 39 -4.57 6.99 13.06
N ALA A 40 -4.29 5.94 13.83
CA ALA A 40 -4.92 4.63 13.74
C ALA A 40 -4.87 3.97 12.35
N GLN A 41 -3.94 4.40 11.48
CA GLN A 41 -3.77 3.80 10.15
C GLN A 41 -2.87 2.57 10.21
N ARG A 42 -3.10 1.65 9.26
CA ARG A 42 -2.16 0.57 8.93
C ARG A 42 -1.35 0.97 7.69
N ALA A 43 -0.13 0.46 7.60
CA ALA A 43 0.71 0.59 6.42
C ALA A 43 0.38 -0.52 5.40
N TYR A 44 -0.03 -0.13 4.20
CA TYR A 44 -0.39 -1.02 3.11
C TYR A 44 0.70 -1.07 2.04
N ALA A 45 0.97 -2.25 1.52
CA ALA A 45 1.75 -2.46 0.32
C ALA A 45 0.99 -1.93 -0.90
N LEU A 46 1.60 -1.03 -1.64
CA LEU A 46 1.14 -0.63 -2.97
C LEU A 46 2.14 -1.06 -4.03
N TYR A 47 1.63 -1.61 -5.13
CA TYR A 47 2.40 -1.96 -6.32
C TYR A 47 2.05 -1.01 -7.47
N CYS A 48 3.04 -0.29 -8.00
CA CYS A 48 2.85 0.57 -9.15
C CYS A 48 2.77 -0.25 -10.44
N LEU A 49 1.64 -0.19 -11.13
CA LEU A 49 1.41 -0.91 -12.40
C LEU A 49 2.12 -0.27 -13.61
N ASP A 50 2.78 0.89 -13.43
CA ASP A 50 3.52 1.55 -14.52
C ASP A 50 5.03 1.23 -14.48
N CYS A 51 5.63 1.12 -13.29
CA CYS A 51 7.09 0.88 -13.16
C CYS A 51 7.46 -0.32 -12.27
N GLY A 52 6.48 -1.01 -11.67
CA GLY A 52 6.71 -2.17 -10.81
C GLY A 52 7.25 -1.88 -9.41
N HIS A 53 7.45 -0.61 -9.04
CA HIS A 53 7.93 -0.24 -7.71
C HIS A 53 6.87 -0.55 -6.64
N THR A 54 7.30 -1.22 -5.56
CA THR A 54 6.44 -1.52 -4.39
C THR A 54 6.84 -0.65 -3.21
N TYR A 55 5.87 -0.12 -2.48
CA TYR A 55 6.10 0.82 -1.39
C TYR A 55 4.92 0.89 -0.43
N GLY A 56 5.14 1.36 0.80
CA GLY A 56 4.10 1.48 1.82
C GLY A 56 3.36 2.81 1.75
N ALA A 57 2.07 2.79 2.09
CA ALA A 57 1.26 4.00 2.31
C ALA A 57 0.19 3.77 3.39
N ASN A 58 -0.27 4.84 4.04
CA ASN A 58 -1.42 4.75 4.95
C ASN A 58 -2.69 4.38 4.17
N GLY A 59 -3.59 3.63 4.81
CA GLY A 59 -4.90 3.28 4.23
C GLY A 59 -5.71 4.49 3.75
N SER A 60 -5.67 5.59 4.52
CA SER A 60 -6.30 6.88 4.20
C SER A 60 -5.80 7.52 2.89
N ASP A 61 -4.59 7.20 2.44
CA ASP A 61 -3.99 7.80 1.25
C ASP A 61 -4.20 6.99 -0.03
N ILE A 62 -4.55 5.71 0.06
CA ILE A 62 -4.46 4.76 -1.07
C ILE A 62 -5.23 5.26 -2.31
N PHE A 63 -6.41 5.83 -2.12
CA PHE A 63 -7.27 6.30 -3.22
C PHE A 63 -6.63 7.37 -4.12
N GLN A 64 -5.63 8.09 -3.60
CA GLN A 64 -4.95 9.19 -4.28
C GLN A 64 -3.44 9.06 -4.39
N ARG A 65 -2.85 8.01 -3.81
CA ARG A 65 -1.40 7.84 -3.77
C ARG A 65 -0.83 7.84 -5.19
N ARG A 66 0.35 8.41 -5.36
CA ARG A 66 1.16 8.35 -6.60
C ARG A 66 2.42 7.55 -6.34
N CYS A 67 2.97 6.92 -7.37
CA CYS A 67 4.23 6.19 -7.26
C CYS A 67 5.40 7.15 -6.94
N PRO A 68 6.19 6.90 -5.87
CA PRO A 68 7.36 7.71 -5.56
C PRO A 68 8.47 7.60 -6.62
N ASN A 69 8.56 6.46 -7.31
CA ASN A 69 9.61 6.20 -8.29
C ASN A 69 9.38 6.90 -9.64
N CYS A 70 8.20 6.75 -10.25
CA CYS A 70 7.95 7.24 -11.62
C CYS A 70 6.93 8.40 -11.74
N GLN A 71 6.15 8.69 -10.69
CA GLN A 71 5.07 9.69 -10.72
C GLN A 71 5.32 10.87 -9.79
N ARG A 72 6.54 10.98 -9.23
CA ARG A 72 6.94 12.02 -8.26
C ARG A 72 6.00 12.05 -7.04
N GLY A 73 5.55 10.87 -6.59
CA GLY A 73 4.77 10.70 -5.37
C GLY A 73 5.61 10.89 -4.10
N ALA A 74 4.95 11.03 -2.96
CA ALA A 74 5.64 11.08 -1.67
C ALA A 74 6.33 9.73 -1.36
N PRO A 75 7.50 9.72 -0.71
CA PRO A 75 8.22 8.51 -0.32
C PRO A 75 7.32 7.50 0.40
N GLY A 76 7.60 6.21 0.21
CA GLY A 76 6.91 5.15 0.93
C GLY A 76 7.26 5.12 2.41
N ILE A 77 6.41 4.47 3.20
CA ILE A 77 6.69 4.08 4.59
C ILE A 77 6.99 2.58 4.67
N PRO A 78 7.58 2.06 5.76
CA PRO A 78 7.62 0.61 6.03
C PRO A 78 6.20 0.02 6.13
N TYR A 79 6.00 -1.23 5.68
CA TYR A 79 4.67 -1.88 5.56
C TYR A 79 4.72 -3.42 5.67
#